data_AF-A0A380DMD1-F1
#
_entry.id   AF-A0A380DMD1-F1
#
_cell.length_a   1.000
_cell.length_b   1.000
_cell.length_c   1.000
_cell.angle_alpha   90.00
_cell.angle_beta   90.00
_cell.angle_gamma   90.00
#
_symmetry.space_group_name_H-M   'P 1'
#
loop_
_entity.id
_entity.type
_entity.pdbx_description
1 polymer ?
#
loop_
_entity_poly.entity_id
_entity_poly.type
_entity_poly.pdbx_seq_one_letter_code
_entity_poly.pdbx_strand_id
1 'polypeptide(L)'
;MQAILNFIVDILSQPAILVALIAFIGLIVQKKPAATITSGTIKTILGFLILSAGADVVVRSLEPFGKIFQHAFGVQGIVPNNEAIVSLALKDFGTNSCTHHGLWHDC
;
A
#
# COMPACT_ATOMS: atom_id res chain seq x y z
N MET A 1 12.26 11.43 -19.46
CA MET A 1 12.05 9.97 -19.24
C MET A 1 11.70 9.61 -17.80
N GLN A 2 12.13 10.36 -16.78
CA GLN A 2 11.79 10.04 -15.38
C GLN A 2 10.30 10.25 -15.03
N ALA A 3 9.62 11.24 -15.61
CA ALA A 3 8.20 11.50 -15.33
C ALA A 3 7.28 10.32 -15.68
N ILE A 4 7.57 9.59 -16.76
CA ILE A 4 6.78 8.41 -17.17
C ILE A 4 7.05 7.21 -16.25
N LEU A 5 8.31 7.02 -15.81
CA LEU A 5 8.66 5.97 -14.87
C LEU A 5 7.99 6.22 -13.51
N ASN A 6 8.04 7.45 -13.00
CA ASN A 6 7.39 7.81 -11.74
C ASN A 6 5.87 7.65 -11.85
N PHE A 7 5.25 8.07 -12.95
CA PHE A 7 3.82 7.88 -13.18
C PHE A 7 3.40 6.40 -13.19
N ILE A 8 4.20 5.54 -13.82
CA ILE A 8 3.96 4.08 -13.83
C ILE A 8 4.13 3.50 -12.43
N VAL A 9 5.18 3.89 -11.70
CA VAL A 9 5.43 3.43 -10.33
C VAL A 9 4.33 3.89 -9.37
N ASP A 10 3.87 5.14 -9.48
CA ASP A 10 2.81 5.68 -8.63
C ASP A 10 1.47 4.95 -8.83
N ILE A 11 1.12 4.64 -10.09
CA ILE A 11 -0.08 3.85 -10.42
C ILE A 11 0.03 2.41 -9.93
N LEU A 12 1.20 1.78 -10.08
CA LEU A 12 1.43 0.41 -9.61
C LEU A 12 1.52 0.33 -8.08
N SER A 13 1.89 1.42 -7.41
CA SER A 13 1.96 1.49 -5.95
C SER A 13 0.59 1.54 -5.29
N GLN A 14 -0.49 1.70 -6.06
CA GLN A 14 -1.87 1.55 -5.58
C GLN A 14 -2.34 0.10 -5.73
N PRO A 15 -2.54 -0.65 -4.62
CA PRO A 15 -2.90 -2.06 -4.68
C PRO A 15 -4.21 -2.31 -5.45
N ALA A 16 -5.18 -1.41 -5.32
CA ALA A 16 -6.47 -1.51 -5.97
C ALA A 16 -6.38 -1.50 -7.51
N ILE A 17 -5.50 -0.66 -8.08
CA ILE A 17 -5.32 -0.56 -9.54
C ILE A 17 -4.62 -1.82 -10.06
N LEU A 18 -3.61 -2.29 -9.34
CA LEU A 18 -2.84 -3.47 -9.72
C LEU A 18 -3.75 -4.72 -9.79
N VAL A 19 -4.60 -4.92 -8.78
CA VAL A 19 -5.52 -6.07 -8.75
C VAL A 19 -6.64 -5.94 -9.78
N ALA A 20 -7.16 -4.73 -10.02
CA ALA A 20 -8.14 -4.49 -11.09
C ALA A 20 -7.56 -4.80 -12.49
N LEU A 21 -6.30 -4.43 -12.74
CA LEU A 21 -5.60 -4.76 -13.99
C LEU A 21 -5.40 -6.26 -14.17
N ILE A 22 -4.99 -6.98 -13.11
CA ILE A 22 -4.83 -8.44 -13.17
C ILE A 22 -6.17 -9.11 -13.51
N ALA A 23 -7.27 -8.69 -12.88
CA ALA A 23 -8.60 -9.22 -13.18
C ALA A 23 -9.04 -8.91 -14.62
N PHE A 24 -8.82 -7.68 -15.09
CA PHE A 24 -9.14 -7.27 -16.45
C PHE A 24 -8.36 -8.08 -17.50
N ILE A 25 -7.03 -8.18 -17.34
CA ILE A 25 -6.17 -8.97 -18.23
C ILE A 25 -6.55 -10.45 -18.16
N GLY A 26 -6.80 -10.99 -16.96
CA GLY A 26 -7.22 -12.37 -16.76
C GLY A 26 -8.52 -12.70 -17.49
N LEU A 27 -9.51 -11.80 -17.50
CA LEU A 27 -10.79 -12.01 -18.19
C LEU A 27 -10.65 -11.87 -19.72
N ILE A 28 -9.75 -11.00 -20.20
CA ILE A 28 -9.40 -10.89 -21.62
C ILE A 28 -8.72 -12.17 -22.11
N VAL A 29 -7.73 -12.69 -21.37
CA VAL A 29 -7.02 -13.94 -21.71
C VAL A 29 -7.98 -15.12 -21.75
N GLN A 30 -8.94 -15.16 -20.83
CA GLN A 30 -10.02 -16.16 -20.81
C GLN A 30 -11.08 -15.98 -21.92
N LYS A 31 -10.93 -14.98 -22.81
CA LYS A 31 -11.83 -14.69 -23.93
C LYS A 31 -13.31 -14.62 -23.53
N LYS A 32 -13.59 -14.08 -22.33
CA LYS A 32 -14.96 -13.88 -21.84
C LYS A 32 -15.65 -12.75 -22.64
N PRO A 33 -16.99 -12.76 -22.78
CA PRO A 33 -17.70 -11.67 -23.45
C PRO A 33 -17.49 -10.34 -22.71
N ALA A 34 -17.53 -9.22 -23.45
CA ALA A 34 -17.22 -7.89 -22.93
C ALA A 34 -18.03 -7.52 -21.68
N ALA A 35 -19.30 -7.94 -21.60
CA ALA A 35 -20.15 -7.74 -20.44
C ALA A 35 -19.61 -8.40 -19.15
N THR A 36 -18.97 -9.57 -19.28
CA THR A 36 -18.33 -10.26 -18.16
C THR A 36 -17.01 -9.60 -17.78
N ILE A 37 -16.25 -9.08 -18.75
CA ILE A 37 -14.99 -8.36 -18.50
C ILE A 37 -15.27 -7.11 -17.66
N THR A 38 -16.22 -6.27 -18.08
CA THR A 38 -16.57 -5.04 -17.35
C THR A 38 -17.16 -5.34 -15.98
N SER A 39 -18.13 -6.26 -15.91
CA SER A 39 -18.76 -6.63 -14.63
C SER A 39 -17.76 -7.28 -13.66
N GLY A 40 -16.83 -8.11 -14.16
CA GLY A 40 -15.79 -8.73 -13.35
C GLY A 40 -14.75 -7.73 -12.83
N THR A 41 -14.37 -6.76 -13.66
CA THR A 41 -13.46 -5.67 -13.26
C THR A 41 -14.10 -4.79 -12.20
N ILE A 42 -15.38 -4.42 -12.37
CA ILE A 42 -16.14 -3.64 -11.37
C ILE A 42 -16.24 -4.40 -10.05
N LYS A 43 -16.55 -5.71 -10.07
CA LYS A 43 -16.58 -6.53 -8.85
C LYS A 43 -15.24 -6.55 -8.13
N THR A 44 -14.14 -6.56 -8.87
CA THR A 44 -12.79 -6.54 -8.31
C THR A 44 -12.49 -5.20 -7.62
N ILE A 45 -12.84 -4.09 -8.28
CA ILE A 45 -12.71 -2.74 -7.70
C ILE A 45 -13.57 -2.60 -6.44
N LEU A 46 -14.83 -3.02 -6.50
CA LEU A 46 -15.74 -2.98 -5.35
C LEU A 46 -15.23 -3.85 -4.19
N GLY A 47 -14.69 -5.04 -4.48
CA GLY A 47 -14.07 -5.89 -3.49
C GLY A 47 -12.92 -5.19 -2.77
N PHE A 48 -12.02 -4.56 -3.53
CA PHE A 48 -10.91 -3.79 -2.95
C PHE A 48 -11.37 -2.59 -2.13
N LEU A 49 -12.40 -1.85 -2.60
CA LEU A 49 -12.95 -0.71 -1.86
C LEU A 49 -13.51 -1.13 -0.50
N ILE A 50 -14.24 -2.25 -0.44
CA ILE A 50 -14.78 -2.81 0.80
C ILE A 50 -13.65 -3.27 1.73
N LEU A 51 -12.64 -3.95 1.20
CA LEU A 51 -11.48 -4.39 1.98
C LEU A 51 -10.73 -3.22 2.60
N SER A 52 -10.45 -2.17 1.83
CA SER A 52 -9.79 -0.96 2.33
C SER A 52 -10.62 -0.27 3.41
N ALA A 53 -11.92 -0.10 3.18
CA ALA A 53 -12.81 0.49 4.18
C ALA A 53 -12.86 -0.33 5.48
N GLY A 54 -12.90 -1.67 5.37
CA GLY A 54 -12.85 -2.57 6.52
C GLY A 54 -11.52 -2.50 7.27
N ALA A 55 -10.40 -2.47 6.54
CA ALA A 55 -9.06 -2.34 7.12
C ALA A 55 -8.91 -1.02 7.91
N ASP A 56 -9.37 0.11 7.36
CA ASP A 56 -9.33 1.40 8.04
C ASP A 56 -10.11 1.40 9.36
N VAL A 57 -11.29 0.77 9.39
CA VAL A 57 -12.10 0.63 10.62
C VAL A 57 -11.35 -0.17 11.68
N VAL A 58 -10.68 -1.25 11.28
CA VAL A 58 -9.88 -2.09 12.17
C VAL A 58 -8.66 -1.30 12.69
N VAL A 59 -7.92 -0.63 11.82
CA VAL A 59 -6.73 0.17 12.20
C VAL A 59 -7.11 1.29 13.16
N ARG A 60 -8.21 2.01 12.89
CA ARG A 60 -8.73 3.06 13.78
C ARG A 60 -9.11 2.54 15.17
N SER A 61 -9.53 1.28 15.24
CA SER A 61 -9.84 0.63 16.53
C SER A 61 -8.57 0.17 17.27
N LEU A 62 -7.49 -0.13 16.53
CA LEU A 62 -6.19 -0.52 17.08
C LEU A 62 -5.34 0.66 17.55
N GLU A 63 -5.54 1.86 17.00
CA GLU A 63 -4.83 3.08 17.41
C GLU A 63 -5.02 3.44 18.91
N PRO A 64 -6.25 3.51 19.46
CA PRO A 64 -6.45 3.75 20.89
C PRO A 64 -5.99 2.57 21.74
N PHE A 65 -6.10 1.33 21.25
CA PHE A 65 -5.55 0.15 21.92
C PHE A 65 -4.04 0.29 22.12
N GLY A 66 -3.32 0.75 21.09
CA GLY A 66 -1.90 1.06 21.17
C GLY A 66 -1.54 2.08 22.25
N LYS A 67 -2.30 3.17 22.34
CA LYS A 67 -2.09 4.23 23.35
C LYS A 67 -2.31 3.71 24.76
N ILE A 68 -3.34 2.91 24.99
CA ILE A 68 -3.62 2.29 26.30
C ILE A 68 -2.50 1.31 26.67
N PHE A 69 -2.05 0.50 25.72
CA PHE A 69 -0.98 -0.47 25.95
C PHE A 69 0.35 0.19 26.31
N GLN A 70 0.71 1.29 25.63
CA GLN A 70 1.90 2.09 25.95
C GLN A 70 1.83 2.72 27.34
N HIS A 71 0.65 3.23 27.74
CA HIS A 71 0.44 3.80 29.07
C HIS A 71 0.44 2.74 30.18
N ALA A 72 -0.10 1.54 29.91
CA ALA A 72 -0.23 0.47 30.88
C ALA A 72 1.10 -0.27 31.16
N PHE A 73 1.98 -0.39 30.17
CA PHE A 73 3.23 -1.16 30.29
C PHE A 73 4.50 -0.30 30.25
N GLY A 74 4.40 1.03 30.12
CA GLY A 74 5.56 1.94 30.15
C GLY A 74 6.56 1.75 29.02
N VAL A 75 6.20 0.96 27.99
CA VAL A 75 7.07 0.66 26.85
C VAL A 75 6.94 1.79 25.84
N GLN A 76 8.00 2.59 25.66
CA GLN A 76 8.17 3.45 24.49
C GLN A 76 8.40 2.55 23.27
N GLY A 77 7.31 2.07 22.69
CA GLY A 77 7.37 1.09 21.61
C GLY A 77 6.17 1.23 20.70
N ILE A 78 6.43 1.72 19.50
CA ILE A 78 5.66 1.45 18.28
C ILE A 78 4.81 0.19 18.40
N VAL A 79 3.49 0.33 18.27
CA VAL A 79 2.63 -0.83 18.01
C VAL A 79 3.16 -1.47 16.74
N PRO A 80 3.49 -2.78 16.74
CA PRO A 80 3.93 -3.48 15.55
C PRO A 80 2.80 -3.48 14.53
N ASN A 81 2.74 -2.42 13.73
CA ASN A 81 1.95 -2.34 12.52
C ASN A 81 2.93 -2.41 11.35
N ASN A 82 2.49 -3.05 10.29
CA ASN A 82 3.24 -3.27 9.06
C ASN A 82 3.76 -1.96 8.42
N GLU A 83 3.15 -0.81 8.68
CA GLU A 83 3.55 0.50 8.16
C GLU A 83 4.64 1.17 9.03
N ALA A 84 4.60 0.99 10.35
CA ALA A 84 5.56 1.58 11.29
C ALA A 84 6.93 0.91 11.17
N ILE A 85 6.96 -0.42 11.06
CA ILE A 85 8.21 -1.18 10.84
C ILE A 85 8.79 -0.86 9.46
N VAL A 86 7.95 -0.82 8.41
CA VAL A 86 8.40 -0.49 7.05
C VAL A 86 8.87 0.97 6.95
N SER A 87 8.20 1.91 7.62
CA SER A 87 8.63 3.32 7.66
C SER A 87 9.95 3.50 8.40
N LEU A 88 10.16 2.79 9.51
CA LEU A 88 11.45 2.77 10.19
C LEU A 88 12.54 2.15 9.31
N ALA A 89 12.23 1.05 8.61
CA ALA A 89 13.16 0.45 7.67
C ALA A 89 13.45 1.34 6.45
N LEU A 90 12.47 2.06 5.91
CA LEU A 90 12.68 3.04 4.83
C LEU A 90 13.44 4.27 5.30
N LYS A 91 13.25 4.68 6.56
CA LYS A 91 14.04 5.76 7.16
C LYS A 91 15.51 5.36 7.33
N ASP A 92 15.76 4.12 7.73
CA ASP A 92 17.11 3.62 8.00
C ASP A 92 17.82 3.10 6.75
N PHE A 93 17.10 2.58 5.75
CA PHE A 93 17.65 1.94 4.54
C PHE A 93 17.23 2.58 3.22
N GLY A 94 16.18 3.40 3.20
CA GLY A 94 15.69 4.06 1.97
C GLY A 94 16.65 5.12 1.44
N THR A 95 17.39 5.81 2.32
CA THR A 95 18.45 6.77 1.98
C THR A 95 19.78 6.12 1.60
N ASN A 96 20.04 4.87 2.01
CA ASN A 96 21.30 4.18 1.72
C ASN A 96 21.42 3.70 0.26
N SER A 97 20.34 3.78 -0.52
CA SER A 97 20.39 3.61 -1.97
C SER A 97 20.89 4.87 -2.70
N CYS A 98 20.94 6.00 -1.99
CA CYS A 98 21.35 7.30 -2.49
C CYS A 98 22.53 7.86 -1.68
N THR A 99 23.67 7.16 -1.55
CA THR A 99 25.03 7.76 -1.48
C THR A 99 26.09 6.72 -1.07
N HIS A 100 26.67 6.07 -2.07
CA HIS A 100 28.14 6.08 -2.15
C HIS A 100 28.47 7.44 -2.80
N HIS A 101 29.35 8.24 -2.19
CA HIS A 101 29.77 9.60 -2.60
C HIS A 101 28.91 10.77 -2.06
N GLY A 102 29.34 11.30 -0.92
CA GLY A 102 28.63 12.30 -0.14
C GLY A 102 28.31 13.62 -0.87
N LEU A 103 27.16 14.17 -0.50
CA LEU A 103 26.79 15.59 -0.41
C LEU A 103 25.36 15.61 0.18
N TRP A 104 25.30 15.71 1.51
CA TRP A 104 24.13 15.45 2.37
C TRP A 104 23.44 16.75 2.80
N HIS A 105 22.71 17.44 1.93
CA HIS A 105 21.97 18.62 2.40
C HIS A 105 20.49 18.70 2.10
N ASP A 106 19.90 17.78 1.33
CA ASP A 106 18.45 17.77 1.11
C ASP A 106 17.91 16.34 0.86
N CYS A 107 17.77 15.57 1.94
CA CYS A 107 16.83 14.45 2.06
C CYS A 107 16.08 14.60 3.38
#